data_AF-A0A1B2DPH7-F1
#
_entry.id   AF-A0A1B2DPH7-F1
#
_cell.length_a   1.000
_cell.length_b   1.000
_cell.length_c   1.000
_cell.angle_alpha   90.00
_cell.angle_beta   90.00
_cell.angle_gamma   90.00
#
_symmetry.space_group_name_H-M   'P 1'
#
loop_
_entity.id
_entity.type
_entity.pdbx_description
1 polymer ?
#
loop_
_entity_poly.entity_id
_entity_poly.type
_entity_poly.pdbx_seq_one_letter_code
_entity_poly.pdbx_strand_id
1 'polypeptide(L)'
;MSEQQTVQGNTEHGHHHHEHGEGCGIPKFDTRDLLIREDIMKKAKELADLIYTSEEVQHYRRAESQIQGNTKIQELIATVKKKQKELVAFETTFKNETMVKKIEQEMEVLQDELDGIPIVTEFQQSQSDINYLLQLVISIVRDTVSEKINVEAGAEEAPAECD
;
A
#
# COMPACT_ATOMS: atom_id res chain seq x y z
N MET A 1 -67.07 -19.50 8.34
CA MET A 1 -65.86 -19.50 7.51
C MET A 1 -64.67 -19.32 8.43
N SER A 2 -63.62 -20.13 8.17
CA SER A 2 -62.28 -20.19 8.81
C SER A 2 -62.25 -20.79 10.23
N GLU A 3 -62.00 -22.10 10.39
CA GLU A 3 -60.71 -22.85 10.29
C GLU A 3 -59.77 -22.53 11.48
N GLN A 4 -59.08 -23.45 12.15
CA GLN A 4 -58.85 -24.88 11.96
C GLN A 4 -58.31 -25.49 13.28
N GLN A 5 -58.07 -26.79 13.24
CA GLN A 5 -58.14 -27.80 14.30
C GLN A 5 -56.80 -28.19 14.99
N THR A 6 -57.00 -28.78 16.18
CA THR A 6 -56.36 -29.99 16.75
C THR A 6 -54.92 -30.00 17.27
N VAL A 7 -54.77 -29.93 18.61
CA VAL A 7 -54.73 -31.07 19.57
C VAL A 7 -53.49 -32.01 19.63
N GLN A 8 -53.01 -32.13 20.88
CA GLN A 8 -52.42 -33.28 21.62
C GLN A 8 -50.92 -33.63 21.55
N GLY A 9 -50.39 -33.91 22.75
CA GLY A 9 -49.32 -34.89 22.98
C GLY A 9 -48.48 -34.62 24.23
N ASN A 10 -48.52 -35.51 25.21
CA ASN A 10 -48.09 -35.33 26.61
C ASN A 10 -46.69 -35.95 26.90
N THR A 11 -45.87 -35.18 27.63
CA THR A 11 -44.79 -35.44 28.62
C THR A 11 -44.17 -36.85 28.83
N GLU A 12 -42.83 -36.93 28.77
CA GLU A 12 -41.93 -37.38 29.88
C GLU A 12 -40.45 -37.06 29.57
N HIS A 13 -39.79 -36.32 30.48
CA HIS A 13 -38.48 -35.68 30.29
C HIS A 13 -37.30 -36.59 30.69
N GLY A 14 -36.43 -36.88 29.71
CA GLY A 14 -35.12 -37.48 29.90
C GLY A 14 -34.01 -36.46 30.19
N HIS A 15 -33.02 -36.91 30.97
CA HIS A 15 -31.62 -36.51 31.03
C HIS A 15 -31.24 -35.01 30.96
N HIS A 16 -30.72 -34.51 32.09
CA HIS A 16 -29.94 -33.27 32.16
C HIS A 16 -28.74 -33.34 31.20
N HIS A 17 -28.82 -32.56 30.10
CA HIS A 17 -27.68 -32.21 29.27
C HIS A 17 -27.39 -30.73 29.54
N HIS A 18 -26.28 -30.46 30.24
CA HIS A 18 -25.80 -29.10 30.47
C HIS A 18 -25.08 -28.66 29.19
N GLU A 19 -25.70 -27.72 28.46
CA GLU A 19 -25.04 -26.96 27.40
C GLU A 19 -23.87 -26.15 27.98
N HIS A 20 -22.69 -26.34 27.40
CA HIS A 20 -21.70 -25.29 27.15
C HIS A 20 -21.10 -25.65 25.79
N GLY A 21 -21.30 -24.89 24.73
CA GLY A 21 -20.97 -23.47 24.64
C GLY A 21 -19.75 -23.38 23.73
N GLU A 22 -19.96 -22.81 22.55
CA GLU A 22 -19.04 -22.56 21.44
C GLU A 22 -17.54 -22.63 21.80
N GLY A 23 -16.82 -23.52 21.11
CA GLY A 23 -15.36 -23.56 21.14
C GLY A 23 -14.82 -22.19 20.75
N CYS A 24 -14.39 -21.43 21.76
CA CYS A 24 -13.70 -20.17 21.58
C CYS A 24 -12.39 -20.47 20.85
N GLY A 25 -12.40 -20.29 19.53
CA GLY A 25 -11.22 -20.36 18.67
C GLY A 25 -10.31 -19.16 18.94
N ILE A 26 -9.74 -19.08 20.14
CA ILE A 26 -8.68 -18.10 20.41
C ILE A 26 -7.50 -18.55 19.55
N PRO A 27 -7.08 -17.74 18.54
CA PRO A 27 -5.93 -18.07 17.74
C PRO A 27 -4.72 -18.11 18.67
N LYS A 28 -4.04 -19.26 18.73
CA LYS A 28 -2.82 -19.41 19.50
C LYS A 28 -1.70 -18.74 18.70
N PHE A 29 -1.42 -17.49 19.01
CA PHE A 29 -0.22 -16.82 18.50
C PHE A 29 0.96 -17.23 19.39
N ASP A 30 1.99 -17.83 18.80
CA ASP A 30 3.24 -18.09 19.50
C ASP A 30 3.83 -16.72 19.91
N THR A 31 4.24 -16.57 21.17
CA THR A 31 4.83 -15.32 21.65
C THR A 31 6.11 -14.97 20.88
N ARG A 32 6.79 -15.97 20.29
CA ARG A 32 7.87 -15.74 19.33
C ARG A 32 7.38 -15.05 18.05
N ASP A 33 6.24 -15.42 17.49
CA ASP A 33 5.70 -14.78 16.27
C ASP A 33 5.30 -13.31 16.50
N LEU A 34 4.92 -12.94 17.73
CA LEU A 34 4.63 -11.56 18.10
C LEU A 34 5.92 -10.75 18.30
N LEU A 35 6.92 -11.31 18.99
CA LEU A 35 8.21 -10.65 19.23
C LEU A 35 9.06 -10.52 17.96
N ILE A 36 9.05 -11.53 17.08
CA ILE A 36 9.73 -11.49 15.77
C ILE A 36 9.18 -10.36 14.91
N ARG A 37 7.86 -10.10 14.98
CA ARG A 37 7.24 -8.98 14.28
C ARG A 37 7.64 -7.65 14.89
N GLU A 38 7.68 -7.52 16.22
CA GLU A 38 8.06 -6.27 16.88
C GLU A 38 9.51 -5.86 16.58
N ASP A 39 10.46 -6.79 16.64
CA ASP A 39 11.87 -6.51 16.37
C ASP A 39 12.11 -6.11 14.90
N ILE A 40 11.47 -6.81 13.94
CA ILE A 40 11.51 -6.45 12.52
C ILE A 40 10.91 -5.06 12.32
N MET A 41 9.76 -4.77 12.93
CA MET A 41 9.11 -3.46 12.84
C MET A 41 9.97 -2.35 13.44
N LYS A 42 10.65 -2.62 14.56
CA LYS A 42 11.60 -1.68 15.15
C LYS A 42 12.76 -1.39 14.21
N LYS A 43 13.37 -2.42 13.63
CA LYS A 43 14.47 -2.26 12.66
C LYS A 43 14.03 -1.56 11.37
N ALA A 44 12.83 -1.83 10.90
CA ALA A 44 12.25 -1.13 9.75
C ALA A 44 12.04 0.37 10.05
N LYS A 45 11.59 0.73 11.27
CA LYS A 45 11.49 2.13 11.69
C LYS A 45 12.85 2.80 11.80
N GLU A 46 13.84 2.15 12.41
CA GLU A 46 15.22 2.66 12.47
C GLU A 46 15.78 2.92 11.06
N LEU A 47 15.53 1.99 10.11
CA LEU A 47 15.91 2.16 8.71
C LEU A 47 15.16 3.32 8.04
N ALA A 48 13.85 3.46 8.30
CA ALA A 48 13.06 4.58 7.79
C ALA A 48 13.58 5.93 8.32
N ASP A 49 13.99 6.00 9.57
CA ASP A 49 14.60 7.20 10.16
C ASP A 49 15.95 7.53 9.48
N LEU A 50 16.76 6.52 9.16
CA LEU A 50 18.00 6.73 8.40
C LEU A 50 17.71 7.23 6.98
N ILE A 51 16.75 6.61 6.28
CA ILE A 51 16.31 7.06 4.94
C ILE A 51 15.78 8.50 5.02
N TYR A 52 15.07 8.87 6.08
CA TYR A 52 14.59 10.24 6.26
C TYR A 52 15.75 11.26 6.32
N THR A 53 16.89 10.88 6.88
CA THR A 53 18.09 11.74 6.93
C THR A 53 18.90 11.78 5.63
N SER A 54 18.57 10.95 4.64
CA SER A 54 19.26 10.90 3.34
C SER A 54 19.13 12.21 2.55
N GLU A 55 20.11 12.49 1.70
CA GLU A 55 20.12 13.71 0.88
C GLU A 55 18.94 13.77 -0.07
N GLU A 56 18.54 12.62 -0.64
CA GLU A 56 17.40 12.45 -1.54
C GLU A 56 16.10 12.88 -0.86
N VAL A 57 15.87 12.44 0.38
CA VAL A 57 14.68 12.85 1.16
C VAL A 57 14.74 14.33 1.53
N GLN A 58 15.91 14.84 1.92
CA GLN A 58 16.04 16.28 2.23
C GLN A 58 15.83 17.14 0.99
N HIS A 59 16.28 16.70 -0.18
CA HIS A 59 16.10 17.39 -1.45
C HIS A 59 14.63 17.44 -1.86
N TYR A 60 13.93 16.30 -1.81
CA TYR A 60 12.48 16.24 -2.02
C TYR A 60 11.72 17.19 -1.11
N ARG A 61 12.02 17.20 0.20
CA ARG A 61 11.33 18.07 1.15
C ARG A 61 11.53 19.56 0.85
N ARG A 62 12.73 19.94 0.40
CA ARG A 62 13.01 21.33 -0.02
C ARG A 62 12.23 21.69 -1.28
N ALA A 63 12.23 20.83 -2.29
CA ALA A 63 11.48 21.05 -3.52
C ALA A 63 9.96 21.10 -3.25
N GLU A 64 9.45 20.19 -2.43
CA GLU A 64 8.05 20.14 -1.98
C GLU A 64 7.64 21.44 -1.28
N SER A 65 8.45 21.92 -0.33
CA SER A 65 8.17 23.17 0.39
C SER A 65 8.13 24.38 -0.55
N GLN A 66 9.02 24.44 -1.54
CA GLN A 66 9.03 25.51 -2.54
C GLN A 66 7.79 25.46 -3.44
N ILE A 67 7.35 24.27 -3.85
CA ILE A 67 6.11 24.09 -4.61
C ILE A 67 4.88 24.49 -3.80
N GLN A 68 4.80 24.08 -2.54
CA GLN A 68 3.68 24.42 -1.65
C GLN A 68 3.58 25.92 -1.41
N GLY A 69 4.71 26.62 -1.33
CA GLY A 69 4.77 28.07 -1.16
C GLY A 69 4.48 28.89 -2.43
N ASN A 70 4.43 28.27 -3.60
CA ASN A 70 4.29 28.99 -4.87
C ASN A 70 2.83 28.99 -5.36
N THR A 71 2.18 30.15 -5.25
CA THR A 71 0.76 30.33 -5.65
C THR A 71 0.50 29.96 -7.11
N LYS A 72 1.38 30.36 -8.05
CA LYS A 72 1.21 30.06 -9.47
C LYS A 72 1.21 28.55 -9.72
N ILE A 73 2.15 27.82 -9.12
CA ILE A 73 2.22 26.36 -9.24
C ILE A 73 0.96 25.72 -8.64
N GLN A 74 0.49 26.19 -7.48
CA GLN A 74 -0.72 25.67 -6.85
C GLN A 74 -1.99 25.90 -7.72
N GLU A 75 -2.11 27.05 -8.36
CA GLU A 75 -3.22 27.35 -9.29
C GLU A 75 -3.19 26.46 -10.53
N LEU A 76 -2.00 26.22 -11.10
CA LEU A 76 -1.82 25.30 -12.22
C LEU A 76 -2.19 23.86 -11.82
N ILE A 77 -1.68 23.37 -10.67
CA ILE A 77 -2.01 22.05 -10.14
C ILE A 77 -3.52 21.91 -9.91
N ALA A 78 -4.18 22.93 -9.36
CA ALA A 78 -5.62 22.91 -9.15
C ALA A 78 -6.39 22.82 -10.48
N THR A 79 -5.92 23.53 -11.49
CA THR A 79 -6.48 23.50 -12.85
C THR A 79 -6.31 22.12 -13.50
N VAL A 80 -5.11 21.54 -13.42
CA VAL A 80 -4.82 20.18 -13.90
C VAL A 80 -5.74 19.15 -13.23
N LYS A 81 -5.87 19.20 -11.89
CA LYS A 81 -6.77 18.31 -11.14
C LYS A 81 -8.24 18.46 -11.55
N LYS A 82 -8.68 19.67 -11.86
CA LYS A 82 -10.03 19.93 -12.37
C LYS A 82 -10.21 19.28 -13.75
N LYS A 83 -9.24 19.46 -14.64
CA LYS A 83 -9.25 18.89 -16.00
C LYS A 83 -9.23 17.36 -15.98
N GLN A 84 -8.44 16.74 -15.11
CA GLN A 84 -8.44 15.29 -14.91
C GLN A 84 -9.82 14.75 -14.50
N LYS A 85 -10.52 15.46 -13.61
CA LYS A 85 -11.90 15.09 -13.22
C LYS A 85 -12.89 15.25 -14.37
N GLU A 86 -12.79 16.35 -15.12
CA GLU A 86 -13.58 16.58 -16.33
C GLU A 86 -13.33 15.46 -17.36
N LEU A 87 -12.07 15.10 -17.60
CA LEU A 87 -11.66 14.04 -18.51
C LEU A 87 -12.32 12.71 -18.15
N VAL A 88 -12.15 12.26 -16.90
CA VAL A 88 -12.77 11.02 -16.40
C VAL A 88 -14.30 11.07 -16.52
N ALA A 89 -14.93 12.22 -16.25
CA ALA A 89 -16.38 12.36 -16.40
C ALA A 89 -16.84 12.29 -17.86
N PHE A 90 -16.14 12.93 -18.79
CA PHE A 90 -16.47 12.89 -20.22
C PHE A 90 -16.17 11.54 -20.87
N GLU A 91 -15.17 10.82 -20.37
CA GLU A 91 -14.84 9.46 -20.82
C GLU A 91 -15.88 8.44 -20.31
N THR A 92 -16.18 8.46 -19.00
CA THR A 92 -17.00 7.42 -18.37
C THR A 92 -18.50 7.70 -18.41
N THR A 93 -18.90 8.94 -18.12
CA THR A 93 -20.30 9.31 -17.89
C THR A 93 -20.96 9.83 -19.16
N PHE A 94 -20.34 10.82 -19.81
CA PHE A 94 -20.92 11.48 -20.97
C PHE A 94 -20.53 10.81 -22.30
N LYS A 95 -19.50 9.97 -22.30
CA LYS A 95 -18.97 9.25 -23.47
C LYS A 95 -18.80 10.16 -24.69
N ASN A 96 -18.20 11.32 -24.47
CA ASN A 96 -18.02 12.35 -25.50
C ASN A 96 -16.54 12.45 -25.89
N GLU A 97 -16.15 11.70 -26.92
CA GLU A 97 -14.77 11.63 -27.40
C GLU A 97 -14.21 12.98 -27.86
N THR A 98 -15.05 13.85 -28.45
CA THR A 98 -14.62 15.18 -28.90
C THR A 98 -14.20 16.04 -27.71
N MET A 99 -14.96 15.98 -26.61
CA MET A 99 -14.63 16.72 -25.39
C MET A 99 -13.42 16.12 -24.68
N VAL A 100 -13.29 14.78 -24.67
CA VAL A 100 -12.10 14.09 -24.14
C VAL A 100 -10.84 14.59 -24.84
N LYS A 101 -10.79 14.55 -26.18
CA LYS A 101 -9.63 15.03 -26.97
C LYS A 101 -9.30 16.49 -26.72
N LYS A 102 -10.33 17.34 -26.58
CA LYS A 102 -10.14 18.75 -26.27
C LYS A 102 -9.50 18.93 -24.89
N ILE A 103 -9.97 18.19 -23.89
CA ILE A 103 -9.42 18.26 -22.53
C ILE A 103 -8.00 17.70 -22.48
N GLU A 104 -7.69 16.64 -23.22
CA GLU A 104 -6.32 16.11 -23.35
C GLU A 104 -5.35 17.16 -23.91
N GLN A 105 -5.75 17.88 -24.96
CA GLN A 105 -4.95 18.99 -25.49
C GLN A 105 -4.77 20.13 -24.49
N GLU A 106 -5.82 20.51 -23.76
CA GLU A 106 -5.72 21.52 -22.69
C GLU A 106 -4.79 21.04 -21.56
N MET A 107 -4.82 19.75 -21.24
CA MET A 107 -3.92 19.15 -20.24
C MET A 107 -2.46 19.12 -20.69
N GLU A 108 -2.19 18.84 -21.96
CA GLU A 108 -0.84 18.88 -22.54
C GLU A 108 -0.22 20.27 -22.38
N VAL A 109 -0.97 21.33 -22.72
CA VAL A 109 -0.51 22.72 -22.54
C VAL A 109 -0.23 23.06 -21.07
N LEU A 110 -1.10 22.61 -20.14
CA LEU A 110 -0.90 22.84 -18.71
C LEU A 110 0.30 22.05 -18.17
N GLN A 111 0.54 20.86 -18.70
CA GLN A 111 1.67 20.02 -18.35
C GLN A 111 2.98 20.65 -18.82
N ASP A 112 3.02 21.14 -20.07
CA ASP A 112 4.16 21.89 -20.61
C ASP A 112 4.46 23.16 -19.79
N GLU A 113 3.42 23.87 -19.34
CA GLU A 113 3.62 25.04 -18.47
C GLU A 113 4.19 24.65 -17.11
N LEU A 114 3.74 23.53 -16.51
CA LEU A 114 4.28 23.02 -15.26
C LEU A 114 5.74 22.56 -15.42
N ASP A 115 6.03 21.78 -16.46
CA ASP A 115 7.35 21.22 -16.73
C ASP A 115 8.37 22.31 -17.12
N GLY A 116 7.90 23.45 -17.63
CA GLY A 116 8.73 24.64 -17.85
C GLY A 116 9.19 25.35 -16.57
N ILE A 117 8.66 24.99 -15.40
CA ILE A 117 9.04 25.60 -14.11
C ILE A 117 10.18 24.78 -13.48
N PRO A 118 11.39 25.35 -13.31
CA PRO A 118 12.56 24.59 -12.84
C PRO A 118 12.36 23.84 -11.52
N ILE A 119 11.62 24.45 -10.58
CA ILE A 119 11.33 23.85 -9.27
C ILE A 119 10.41 22.62 -9.41
N VAL A 120 9.52 22.59 -10.41
CA VAL A 120 8.66 21.43 -10.69
C VAL A 120 9.48 20.28 -11.24
N THR A 121 10.39 20.56 -12.18
CA THR A 121 11.33 19.55 -12.70
C THR A 121 12.21 18.99 -11.59
N GLU A 122 12.74 19.85 -10.72
CA GLU A 122 13.54 19.44 -9.55
C GLU A 122 12.73 18.54 -8.60
N PHE A 123 11.47 18.88 -8.36
CA PHE A 123 10.57 18.06 -7.56
C PHE A 123 10.27 16.69 -8.19
N GLN A 124 10.01 16.64 -9.50
CA GLN A 124 9.81 15.39 -10.24
C GLN A 124 11.06 14.49 -10.20
N GLN A 125 12.24 15.09 -10.34
CA GLN A 125 13.51 14.37 -10.18
C GLN A 125 13.64 13.81 -8.77
N SER A 126 13.42 14.65 -7.75
CA SER A 126 13.51 14.21 -6.34
C SER A 126 12.51 13.10 -5.98
N GLN A 127 11.32 13.08 -6.60
CA GLN A 127 10.36 11.96 -6.47
C GLN A 127 10.93 10.66 -7.04
N SER A 128 11.53 10.73 -8.22
CA SER A 128 12.18 9.59 -8.87
C SER A 128 13.34 9.07 -8.03
N ASP A 129 14.17 9.96 -7.48
CA ASP A 129 15.33 9.62 -6.67
C ASP A 129 14.92 8.93 -5.35
N ILE A 130 13.89 9.44 -4.66
CA ILE A 130 13.34 8.77 -3.47
C ILE A 130 12.83 7.37 -3.83
N ASN A 131 12.07 7.24 -4.92
CA ASN A 131 11.54 5.94 -5.31
C ASN A 131 12.68 4.96 -5.66
N TYR A 132 13.73 5.43 -6.33
CA TYR A 132 14.92 4.62 -6.58
C TYR A 132 15.61 4.17 -5.29
N LEU A 133 15.82 5.08 -4.34
CA LEU A 133 16.40 4.77 -3.03
C LEU A 133 15.59 3.68 -2.31
N LEU A 134 14.26 3.83 -2.26
CA LEU A 134 13.38 2.84 -1.63
C LEU A 134 13.46 1.48 -2.33
N GLN A 135 13.46 1.47 -3.67
CA GLN A 135 13.59 0.23 -4.44
C GLN A 135 14.94 -0.46 -4.23
N LEU A 136 16.04 0.31 -4.13
CA LEU A 136 17.36 -0.23 -3.82
C LEU A 136 17.37 -0.92 -2.46
N VAL A 137 16.84 -0.27 -1.42
CA VAL A 137 16.73 -0.86 -0.08
C VAL A 137 15.95 -2.17 -0.11
N ILE A 138 14.80 -2.19 -0.81
CA ILE A 138 13.98 -3.40 -0.95
C ILE A 138 14.74 -4.51 -1.68
N SER A 139 15.49 -4.18 -2.74
CA SER A 139 16.30 -5.18 -3.46
C SER A 139 17.36 -5.80 -2.56
N ILE A 140 18.07 -5.01 -1.76
CA ILE A 140 19.09 -5.51 -0.82
C ILE A 140 18.46 -6.45 0.21
N VAL A 141 17.32 -6.06 0.78
CA VAL A 141 16.57 -6.91 1.73
C VAL A 141 16.16 -8.23 1.08
N ARG A 142 15.55 -8.16 -0.11
CA ARG A 142 15.13 -9.35 -0.88
C ARG A 142 16.33 -10.27 -1.15
N ASP A 143 17.41 -9.73 -1.71
CA ASP A 143 18.57 -10.50 -2.15
C ASP A 143 19.28 -11.14 -0.95
N THR A 144 19.39 -10.42 0.17
CA THR A 144 19.95 -10.96 1.42
C THR A 144 19.11 -12.11 1.97
N VAL A 145 17.78 -11.98 1.96
CA VAL A 145 16.88 -13.06 2.41
C VAL A 145 17.00 -14.27 1.48
N SER A 146 17.01 -14.06 0.17
CA SER A 146 17.19 -15.13 -0.82
C SER A 146 18.52 -15.86 -0.66
N GLU A 147 19.62 -15.15 -0.42
CA GLU A 147 20.93 -15.75 -0.15
C GLU A 147 20.89 -16.64 1.10
N LYS A 148 20.31 -16.16 2.21
CA LYS A 148 20.23 -16.92 3.46
C LYS A 148 19.42 -18.21 3.29
N ILE A 149 18.29 -18.16 2.59
CA ILE A 149 17.49 -19.36 2.29
C ILE A 149 18.30 -20.35 1.44
N ASN A 150 19.03 -19.86 0.43
CA ASN A 150 19.81 -20.73 -0.45
C ASN A 150 21.06 -21.33 0.23
N VAL A 151 21.69 -20.60 1.15
CA VAL A 151 22.78 -21.10 1.99
C VAL A 151 22.27 -22.18 2.95
N GLU A 152 21.10 -21.99 3.55
CA GLU A 152 20.48 -23.00 4.41
C GLU A 152 20.12 -24.28 3.64
N ALA A 153 19.64 -24.15 2.39
CA ALA A 153 19.37 -25.30 1.52
C ALA A 153 20.64 -26.03 1.03
N GLY A 154 21.77 -25.31 0.89
CA GLY A 154 23.04 -25.89 0.44
C GLY A 154 23.92 -26.51 1.54
N ALA A 155 23.57 -26.30 2.82
CA ALA A 155 24.34 -26.82 3.96
C ALA A 155 23.93 -28.25 4.38
N GLU A 156 22.83 -28.80 3.84
CA GLU A 156 22.37 -30.17 4.17
C GLU A 156 23.08 -31.28 3.38
N GLU A 157 23.91 -30.97 2.40
CA GLU A 157 24.71 -31.97 1.67
C GLU A 157 26.23 -31.75 1.84
N ALA A 158 26.75 -32.06 3.04
CA ALA A 158 28.15 -32.44 3.16
C ALA A 158 28.24 -33.97 2.94
N PRO A 159 29.10 -34.47 2.04
CA PRO A 159 29.14 -35.89 1.70
C PRO A 159 29.59 -36.70 2.92
N ALA A 160 28.89 -37.81 3.17
CA ALA A 160 29.36 -38.86 4.05
C ALA A 160 30.73 -39.34 3.57
N GLU A 161 31.68 -39.36 4.51
CA GLU A 161 33.02 -39.93 4.50
C GLU A 161 33.40 -40.77 3.26
N CYS A 162 34.46 -40.35 2.57
CA CYS A 162 35.21 -41.25 1.70
C CYS A 162 36.07 -42.17 2.58
N ASP A 163 35.75 -43.47 2.58
CA ASP A 163 36.59 -44.58 3.06
C ASP A 163 37.20 -45.33 1.85
#